data_AF-A0A1S9BR33-F1
#
_entry.id   AF-A0A1S9BR33-F1
#
_cell.length_a   1.000
_cell.length_b   1.000
_cell.length_c   1.000
_cell.angle_alpha   90.00
_cell.angle_beta   90.00
_cell.angle_gamma   90.00
#
_symmetry.space_group_name_H-M   'P 1'
#
loop_
_entity.id
_entity.type
_entity.pdbx_description
1 polymer ?
#
loop_
_entity_poly.entity_id
_entity_poly.type
_entity_poly.pdbx_seq_one_letter_code
_entity_poly.pdbx_strand_id
1 'polypeptide(L)'
;MKEFTRREFLQKAGKTAVGLAAFAAVPTLTGCGQESQVPVATTTNETETVEETTAAVENKVTNDIPAITLPLEWHELDKKEIQARVYEQWFKLGGCGASVFDGLLGALADKYGYPYNQFSHEMAFLGHAGYTCGSYCGSLGGATLAIALLIPKENQDDVLKELQAWYTSTVLPIYEGEYDDVHTTSPSVNCVDSLGTWMTAAGVAEKSDPRRKSRCAALSADVAAKTIELINVFYGIEKPAEAESTEAETADNEYIGTAKGMEGDVQVKVTVDDGKISDVKVMSNNETPNIGTKAIDAIPEKFIGLSSPEEIDAVDAVSGATVTSDALKEAVKNALSQIK
;
A
#
# COMPACT_ATOMS: atom_id res chain seq x y z
N MET A 1 -4.77 -34.28 8.62
CA MET A 1 -3.94 -33.06 8.62
C MET A 1 -4.91 -31.92 8.90
N LYS A 2 -4.82 -31.25 10.06
CA LYS A 2 -5.73 -30.13 10.38
C LYS A 2 -5.33 -28.95 9.49
N GLU A 3 -6.25 -28.46 8.67
CA GLU A 3 -6.04 -27.23 7.90
C GLU A 3 -5.83 -26.07 8.88
N PHE A 4 -4.70 -25.38 8.74
CA PHE A 4 -4.42 -24.15 9.46
C PHE A 4 -5.08 -23.01 8.70
N THR A 5 -5.89 -22.22 9.39
CA THR A 5 -6.51 -21.03 8.80
C THR A 5 -5.48 -19.90 8.70
N ARG A 6 -5.59 -19.05 7.66
CA ARG A 6 -4.65 -17.93 7.42
C ARG A 6 -4.53 -16.98 8.63
N ARG A 7 -5.60 -16.87 9.43
CA ARG A 7 -5.64 -16.18 10.73
C ARG A 7 -4.68 -16.77 11.77
N GLU A 8 -4.58 -18.10 11.83
CA GLU A 8 -3.68 -18.79 12.77
C GLU A 8 -2.22 -18.72 12.32
N PHE A 9 -1.97 -18.62 11.01
CA PHE A 9 -0.63 -18.40 10.46
C PHE A 9 -0.07 -17.04 10.86
N LEU A 10 -0.86 -15.97 10.66
CA LEU A 10 -0.47 -14.60 11.01
C LEU A 10 -0.26 -14.42 12.53
N GLN A 11 -1.05 -15.11 13.36
CA GLN A 11 -0.87 -15.06 14.83
C GLN A 11 0.31 -15.89 15.35
N LYS A 12 0.77 -16.92 14.62
CA LYS A 12 1.85 -17.82 15.07
C LYS A 12 3.23 -17.52 14.50
N ALA A 13 3.32 -16.84 13.36
CA ALA A 13 4.62 -16.51 12.74
C ALA A 13 5.55 -15.74 13.71
N GLY A 14 5.00 -14.96 14.64
CA GLY A 14 5.76 -14.25 15.67
C GLY A 14 6.33 -15.10 16.83
N LYS A 15 6.17 -16.44 16.83
CA LYS A 15 6.51 -17.28 18.02
C LYS A 15 7.38 -18.51 17.80
N THR A 16 8.10 -18.67 16.68
CA THR A 16 9.07 -19.77 16.54
C THR A 16 10.51 -19.31 16.74
N ALA A 17 11.04 -19.60 17.92
CA ALA A 17 12.45 -19.53 18.25
C ALA A 17 13.18 -20.80 17.77
N VAL A 18 14.12 -20.65 16.83
CA VAL A 18 15.30 -21.50 16.58
C VAL A 18 16.27 -20.58 15.81
N GLY A 19 17.53 -20.37 16.12
CA GLY A 19 18.52 -21.03 16.96
C GLY A 19 19.88 -20.70 16.34
N LEU A 20 20.87 -20.40 17.19
CA LEU A 20 22.24 -20.03 16.84
C LEU A 20 22.88 -20.91 15.74
N ALA A 21 23.51 -20.28 14.74
CA ALA A 21 24.94 -20.45 14.38
C ALA A 21 25.23 -19.91 12.97
N ALA A 22 26.09 -18.88 12.89
CA ALA A 22 27.14 -18.63 11.89
C ALA A 22 27.34 -17.12 11.69
N PHE A 23 28.34 -16.58 12.40
CA PHE A 23 28.89 -15.24 12.18
C PHE A 23 29.59 -15.19 10.82
N ALA A 24 29.12 -14.33 9.91
CA ALA A 24 29.95 -13.70 8.88
C ALA A 24 29.41 -12.29 8.62
N ALA A 25 30.29 -11.30 8.75
CA ALA A 25 29.97 -9.89 8.86
C ALA A 25 29.31 -9.30 7.60
N VAL A 26 28.12 -8.72 7.77
CA VAL A 26 27.52 -7.72 6.87
C VAL A 26 27.07 -6.56 7.79
N PRO A 27 27.40 -5.30 7.47
CA PRO A 27 27.06 -4.17 8.35
C PRO A 27 25.55 -4.00 8.37
N THR A 28 24.94 -4.31 9.52
CA THR A 28 23.55 -3.99 9.81
C THR A 28 23.37 -2.47 9.75
N LEU A 29 22.55 -1.99 8.81
CA LEU A 29 21.85 -0.72 8.93
C LEU A 29 20.97 -0.81 10.16
N THR A 30 21.52 -0.44 11.31
CA THR A 30 20.76 -0.24 12.54
C THR A 30 19.73 0.84 12.25
N GLY A 31 18.46 0.43 12.11
CA GLY A 31 17.34 1.37 12.08
C GLY A 31 17.44 2.29 13.28
N CYS A 32 17.20 3.58 13.07
CA CYS A 32 17.15 4.60 14.12
C CYS A 32 15.95 4.36 15.05
N GLY A 33 16.00 3.30 15.85
CA GLY A 33 15.19 3.15 17.04
C GLY A 33 16.03 3.55 18.24
N GLN A 34 16.12 4.85 18.53
CA GLN A 34 16.52 5.27 19.88
C GLN A 34 15.27 5.27 20.75
N GLU A 35 15.26 4.43 21.79
CA GLU A 35 14.44 4.67 22.97
C GLU A 35 14.88 6.01 23.56
N SER A 36 14.11 7.07 23.29
CA SER A 36 14.24 8.31 24.05
C SER A 36 13.51 8.13 25.37
N GLN A 37 14.26 8.16 26.48
CA GLN A 37 13.66 8.31 27.79
C GLN A 37 13.00 9.70 27.87
N VAL A 38 11.68 9.72 27.97
CA VAL A 38 10.91 10.94 28.21
C VAL A 38 11.35 11.54 29.55
N PRO A 39 11.91 12.77 29.61
CA PRO A 39 12.17 13.41 30.88
C PRO A 39 10.85 13.81 31.53
N VAL A 40 10.70 13.47 32.81
CA VAL A 40 9.58 13.92 33.64
C VAL A 40 9.66 15.44 33.77
N ALA A 41 8.62 16.15 33.32
CA ALA A 41 8.51 17.59 33.50
C ALA A 41 8.28 17.92 34.98
N THR A 42 9.26 18.57 35.61
CA THR A 42 9.08 19.18 36.93
C THR A 42 8.51 20.58 36.75
N THR A 43 7.26 20.79 37.14
CA THR A 43 6.66 22.14 37.17
C THR A 43 7.26 22.94 38.32
N THR A 44 8.02 23.99 38.01
CA THR A 44 8.29 25.08 38.95
C THR A 44 7.35 26.24 38.63
N ASN A 45 6.46 26.54 39.58
CA ASN A 45 5.66 27.76 39.58
C ASN A 45 6.58 28.97 39.75
N GLU A 46 6.67 29.82 38.74
CA GLU A 46 7.02 31.22 38.94
C GLU A 46 5.95 32.10 38.30
N THR A 47 5.29 32.85 39.17
CA THR A 47 4.24 33.81 38.85
C THR A 47 4.92 35.11 38.42
N GLU A 48 4.79 35.49 37.16
CA GLU A 48 4.94 36.90 36.75
C GLU A 48 3.65 37.37 36.09
N THR A 49 3.17 38.50 36.58
CA THR A 49 1.89 39.12 36.23
C THR A 49 2.12 40.08 35.07
N VAL A 50 1.34 39.90 34.00
CA VAL A 50 1.08 40.97 33.03
C VAL A 50 -0.42 40.98 32.77
N GLU A 51 -1.07 42.08 33.14
CA GLU A 51 -2.45 42.40 32.78
C GLU A 51 -2.53 42.72 31.28
N GLU A 52 -3.43 42.06 30.54
CA GLU A 52 -4.41 42.81 29.74
C GLU A 52 -5.63 41.96 29.37
N THR A 53 -6.76 42.65 29.35
CA THR A 53 -8.14 42.22 29.21
C THR A 53 -8.47 41.56 27.87
N THR A 54 -9.23 40.45 27.89
CA THR A 54 -10.41 40.25 27.03
C THR A 54 -11.36 39.26 27.70
N ALA A 55 -12.66 39.48 27.54
CA ALA A 55 -13.72 38.72 28.21
C ALA A 55 -13.57 37.21 27.98
N ALA A 56 -13.30 36.47 29.05
CA ALA A 56 -13.32 35.02 29.04
C ALA A 56 -14.75 34.55 28.73
N VAL A 57 -14.93 33.92 27.57
CA VAL A 57 -16.05 33.01 27.38
C VAL A 57 -15.85 31.90 28.40
N GLU A 58 -16.78 31.75 29.34
CA GLU A 58 -16.78 30.64 30.30
C GLU A 58 -16.87 29.33 29.51
N ASN A 59 -15.71 28.75 29.24
CA ASN A 59 -15.60 27.42 28.70
C ASN A 59 -15.89 26.49 29.86
N LYS A 60 -17.12 25.94 29.91
CA LYS A 60 -17.48 24.83 30.82
C LYS A 60 -16.75 23.57 30.37
N VAL A 61 -15.42 23.57 30.49
CA VAL A 61 -14.60 22.37 30.36
C VAL A 61 -14.80 21.59 31.65
N THR A 62 -15.59 20.53 31.57
CA THR A 62 -15.57 19.49 32.60
C THR A 62 -14.19 18.83 32.54
N ASN A 63 -13.46 18.77 33.66
CA ASN A 63 -12.09 18.28 33.76
C ASN A 63 -11.89 16.77 33.47
N ASP A 64 -12.91 16.08 32.94
CA ASP A 64 -12.90 14.63 32.75
C ASP A 64 -13.01 14.26 31.25
N ILE A 65 -12.07 14.74 30.43
CA ILE A 65 -11.89 14.18 29.07
C ILE A 65 -11.12 12.87 29.23
N PRO A 66 -11.66 11.72 28.79
CA PRO A 66 -10.93 10.46 28.89
C PRO A 66 -9.61 10.52 28.12
N ALA A 67 -8.62 9.75 28.54
CA ALA A 67 -7.37 9.63 27.81
C ALA A 67 -7.58 8.83 26.52
N ILE A 68 -7.03 9.31 25.40
CA ILE A 68 -7.06 8.56 24.15
C ILE A 68 -6.18 7.32 24.31
N THR A 69 -6.75 6.15 24.02
CA THR A 69 -6.03 4.87 24.03
C THR A 69 -5.93 4.37 22.59
N LEU A 70 -4.74 3.89 22.21
CA LEU A 70 -4.48 3.32 20.89
C LEU A 70 -4.44 1.78 20.96
N PRO A 71 -4.83 1.08 19.87
CA PRO A 71 -5.46 1.63 18.67
C PRO A 71 -6.85 2.20 18.98
N LEU A 72 -7.27 3.20 18.21
CA LEU A 72 -8.65 3.69 18.22
C LEU A 72 -9.56 2.55 17.75
N GLU A 73 -10.79 2.55 18.25
CA GLU A 73 -11.80 1.58 17.80
C GLU A 73 -12.05 1.77 16.29
N TRP A 74 -12.15 0.66 15.57
CA TRP A 74 -12.52 0.69 14.16
C TRP A 74 -14.03 0.55 14.01
N HIS A 75 -14.63 1.46 13.26
CA HIS A 75 -16.00 1.33 12.78
C HIS A 75 -16.00 1.27 11.26
N GLU A 76 -16.75 0.34 10.71
CA GLU A 76 -16.85 0.14 9.26
C GLU A 76 -17.33 1.42 8.56
N LEU A 77 -16.64 1.78 7.48
CA LEU A 77 -16.97 2.91 6.61
C LEU A 77 -17.40 2.39 5.24
N ASP A 78 -18.40 3.02 4.63
CA ASP A 78 -18.79 2.71 3.26
C ASP A 78 -17.72 3.21 2.28
N LYS A 79 -17.13 2.28 1.53
CA LYS A 79 -16.01 2.58 0.62
C LYS A 79 -16.38 3.62 -0.45
N LYS A 80 -17.62 3.60 -0.98
CA LYS A 80 -18.06 4.52 -2.04
C LYS A 80 -18.30 5.92 -1.50
N GLU A 81 -18.91 6.04 -0.33
CA GLU A 81 -19.07 7.32 0.37
C GLU A 81 -17.71 7.95 0.66
N ILE A 82 -16.75 7.14 1.15
CA ILE A 82 -15.41 7.66 1.46
C ILE A 82 -14.65 8.03 0.19
N GLN A 83 -14.74 7.24 -0.89
CA GLN A 83 -14.13 7.62 -2.16
C GLN A 83 -14.62 8.99 -2.64
N ALA A 84 -15.94 9.21 -2.64
CA ALA A 84 -16.52 10.50 -3.03
C ALA A 84 -16.06 11.64 -2.11
N ARG A 85 -16.06 11.42 -0.79
CA ARG A 85 -15.55 12.40 0.19
C ARG A 85 -14.09 12.76 -0.08
N VAL A 86 -13.23 11.77 -0.24
CA VAL A 86 -11.78 11.98 -0.44
C VAL A 86 -11.53 12.74 -1.73
N TYR A 87 -12.22 12.37 -2.82
CA TYR A 87 -12.11 13.07 -4.08
C TYR A 87 -12.48 14.56 -3.94
N GLU A 88 -13.60 14.87 -3.28
CA GLU A 88 -14.03 16.25 -3.04
C GLU A 88 -13.06 17.02 -2.12
N GLN A 89 -12.66 16.39 -1.02
CA GLN A 89 -11.81 17.01 0.00
C GLN A 89 -10.38 17.22 -0.50
N TRP A 90 -9.92 16.47 -1.49
CA TRP A 90 -8.63 16.69 -2.12
C TRP A 90 -8.45 18.14 -2.60
N PHE A 91 -9.50 18.71 -3.20
CA PHE A 91 -9.50 20.08 -3.69
C PHE A 91 -9.67 21.12 -2.59
N LYS A 92 -10.37 20.78 -1.50
CA LYS A 92 -10.64 21.70 -0.38
C LYS A 92 -9.48 21.78 0.62
N LEU A 93 -8.89 20.63 0.93
CA LEU A 93 -7.86 20.48 1.97
C LEU A 93 -6.43 20.60 1.43
N GLY A 94 -6.27 20.87 0.13
CA GLY A 94 -4.97 21.21 -0.45
C GLY A 94 -4.07 20.02 -0.82
N GLY A 95 -4.62 18.80 -0.90
CA GLY A 95 -3.90 17.68 -1.50
C GLY A 95 -4.20 16.30 -0.92
N CYS A 96 -3.32 15.37 -1.26
CA CYS A 96 -3.55 13.92 -1.17
C CYS A 96 -3.53 13.39 0.28
N GLY A 97 -2.60 13.87 1.12
CA GLY A 97 -2.47 13.38 2.49
C GLY A 97 -3.65 13.77 3.38
N ALA A 98 -3.96 15.07 3.42
CA ALA A 98 -5.06 15.60 4.21
C ALA A 98 -6.42 15.01 3.79
N SER A 99 -6.67 14.84 2.50
CA SER A 99 -7.94 14.27 2.01
C SER A 99 -8.12 12.80 2.36
N VAL A 100 -7.09 11.96 2.23
CA VAL A 100 -7.18 10.55 2.65
C VAL A 100 -7.36 10.45 4.16
N PHE A 101 -6.62 11.24 4.93
CA PHE A 101 -6.77 11.23 6.38
C PHE A 101 -8.15 11.72 6.83
N ASP A 102 -8.68 12.78 6.22
CA ASP A 102 -10.07 13.24 6.45
C ASP A 102 -11.10 12.18 6.03
N GLY A 103 -10.89 11.51 4.90
CA GLY A 103 -11.76 10.44 4.44
C GLY A 103 -11.89 9.28 5.43
N LEU A 104 -10.83 9.00 6.19
CA LEU A 104 -10.81 7.94 7.19
C LEU A 104 -11.20 8.48 8.58
N LEU A 105 -10.33 9.29 9.19
CA LEU A 105 -10.52 9.79 10.55
C LEU A 105 -11.56 10.91 10.63
N GLY A 106 -11.64 11.79 9.63
CA GLY A 106 -12.67 12.84 9.57
C GLY A 106 -14.07 12.24 9.41
N ALA A 107 -14.23 11.19 8.61
CA ALA A 107 -15.50 10.47 8.51
C ALA A 107 -15.90 9.78 9.83
N LEU A 108 -14.94 9.17 10.53
CA LEU A 108 -15.18 8.63 11.87
C LEU A 108 -15.50 9.72 12.89
N ALA A 109 -14.85 10.88 12.80
CA ALA A 109 -15.12 12.04 13.65
C ALA A 109 -16.55 12.57 13.44
N ASP A 110 -17.02 12.66 12.20
CA ASP A 110 -18.37 13.11 11.90
C ASP A 110 -19.43 12.12 12.39
N LYS A 111 -19.15 10.81 12.33
CA LYS A 111 -20.09 9.75 12.73
C LYS A 111 -20.09 9.46 14.23
N TYR A 112 -18.92 9.49 14.88
CA TYR A 112 -18.73 8.98 16.25
C TYR A 112 -18.16 10.01 17.23
N GLY A 113 -17.68 11.16 16.75
CA GLY A 113 -17.14 12.23 17.59
C GLY A 113 -15.81 11.87 18.25
N TYR A 114 -15.75 11.94 19.58
CA TYR A 114 -14.57 11.59 20.35
C TYR A 114 -14.31 10.07 20.28
N PRO A 115 -13.05 9.59 20.16
CA PRO A 115 -11.79 10.35 20.16
C PRO A 115 -11.34 10.84 18.78
N TYR A 116 -12.02 10.45 17.70
CA TYR A 116 -11.60 10.70 16.32
C TYR A 116 -11.48 12.19 16.00
N ASN A 117 -12.39 13.01 16.53
CA ASN A 117 -12.40 14.46 16.34
C ASN A 117 -11.24 15.22 17.03
N GLN A 118 -10.36 14.52 17.75
CA GLN A 118 -9.15 15.11 18.34
C GLN A 118 -7.96 15.11 17.37
N PHE A 119 -8.08 14.43 16.22
CA PHE A 119 -7.04 14.34 15.21
C PHE A 119 -7.39 15.21 14.01
N SER A 120 -6.67 16.33 13.84
CA SER A 120 -6.88 17.23 12.70
C SER A 120 -6.23 16.69 11.43
N HIS A 121 -6.94 16.73 10.30
CA HIS A 121 -6.40 16.38 8.97
C HIS A 121 -5.20 17.24 8.57
N GLU A 122 -5.01 18.42 9.19
CA GLU A 122 -3.84 19.29 9.01
C GLU A 122 -2.53 18.55 9.29
N MET A 123 -2.53 17.54 10.16
CA MET A 123 -1.33 16.72 10.42
C MET A 123 -0.83 15.99 9.17
N ALA A 124 -1.73 15.73 8.21
CA ALA A 124 -1.42 15.07 6.94
C ALA A 124 -1.26 16.06 5.77
N PHE A 125 -1.35 17.37 6.01
CA PHE A 125 -1.24 18.41 4.97
C PHE A 125 0.08 18.30 4.21
N LEU A 126 1.19 18.14 4.94
CA LEU A 126 2.54 18.02 4.35
C LEU A 126 2.73 16.78 3.45
N GLY A 127 1.78 15.85 3.39
CA GLY A 127 1.79 14.78 2.39
C GLY A 127 1.67 15.30 0.95
N HIS A 128 1.29 16.57 0.74
CA HIS A 128 1.18 17.15 -0.61
C HIS A 128 2.51 17.07 -1.39
N ALA A 129 2.41 16.91 -2.72
CA ALA A 129 3.54 16.85 -3.64
C ALA A 129 4.66 15.86 -3.24
N GLY A 130 4.29 14.73 -2.60
CA GLY A 130 5.23 13.72 -2.14
C GLY A 130 6.16 14.23 -1.04
N TYR A 131 5.58 14.85 -0.01
CA TYR A 131 6.33 15.51 1.06
C TYR A 131 7.28 16.59 0.55
N THR A 132 6.78 17.43 -0.37
CA THR A 132 7.49 18.55 -1.04
C THR A 132 8.63 18.17 -1.99
N CYS A 133 9.19 16.97 -1.86
CA CYS A 133 10.32 16.51 -2.66
C CYS A 133 9.94 15.41 -3.66
N GLY A 134 8.64 15.09 -3.79
CA GLY A 134 8.19 14.08 -4.73
C GLY A 134 8.42 12.63 -4.29
N SER A 135 8.80 12.43 -3.02
CA SER A 135 9.06 11.13 -2.41
C SER A 135 7.75 10.37 -2.15
N TYR A 136 7.53 9.83 -0.95
CA TYR A 136 6.38 8.99 -0.63
C TYR A 136 5.04 9.63 -1.02
N CYS A 137 4.19 8.89 -1.76
CA CYS A 137 2.91 9.42 -2.22
C CYS A 137 2.06 9.92 -1.05
N GLY A 138 1.58 11.16 -1.15
CA GLY A 138 0.79 11.79 -0.09
C GLY A 138 -0.46 11.00 0.30
N SER A 139 -1.12 10.35 -0.66
CA SER A 139 -2.30 9.52 -0.42
C SER A 139 -1.96 8.35 0.49
N LEU A 140 -0.83 7.68 0.20
CA LEU A 140 -0.30 6.63 1.07
C LEU A 140 0.11 7.22 2.43
N GLY A 141 0.68 8.43 2.46
CA GLY A 141 1.00 9.15 3.69
C GLY A 141 -0.19 9.38 4.62
N GLY A 142 -1.32 9.82 4.06
CA GLY A 142 -2.58 9.97 4.82
C GLY A 142 -3.09 8.64 5.36
N ALA A 143 -3.05 7.58 4.53
CA ALA A 143 -3.40 6.23 4.95
C ALA A 143 -2.48 5.69 6.06
N THR A 144 -1.17 5.91 5.96
CA THR A 144 -0.19 5.51 6.99
C THR A 144 -0.53 6.11 8.35
N LEU A 145 -0.88 7.41 8.40
CA LEU A 145 -1.27 8.06 9.65
C LEU A 145 -2.56 7.48 10.21
N ALA A 146 -3.54 7.16 9.36
CA ALA A 146 -4.78 6.53 9.80
C ALA A 146 -4.53 5.10 10.33
N ILE A 147 -3.76 4.28 9.62
CA ILE A 147 -3.34 2.94 10.04
C ILE A 147 -2.62 3.00 11.39
N ALA A 148 -1.74 4.00 11.59
CA ALA A 148 -1.01 4.18 12.84
C ALA A 148 -1.94 4.42 14.05
N LEU A 149 -3.12 4.98 13.82
CA LEU A 149 -4.13 5.23 14.85
C LEU A 149 -5.09 4.05 15.03
N LEU A 150 -5.42 3.33 13.95
CA LEU A 150 -6.50 2.35 13.92
C LEU A 150 -6.02 0.90 14.04
N ILE A 151 -4.75 0.59 13.79
CA ILE A 151 -4.21 -0.77 13.82
C ILE A 151 -3.23 -0.93 14.99
N PRO A 152 -3.25 -2.06 15.76
CA PRO A 152 -2.24 -2.35 16.77
C PRO A 152 -0.82 -2.23 16.23
N LYS A 153 0.09 -1.65 17.01
CA LYS A 153 1.45 -1.28 16.59
C LYS A 153 2.22 -2.45 15.95
N GLU A 154 2.08 -3.64 16.49
CA GLU A 154 2.72 -4.86 16.01
C GLU A 154 2.23 -5.34 14.64
N ASN A 155 1.12 -4.79 14.12
CA ASN A 155 0.51 -5.17 12.84
C ASN A 155 0.53 -4.06 11.78
N GLN A 156 0.92 -2.83 12.16
CA GLN A 156 0.87 -1.66 11.27
C GLN A 156 1.73 -1.87 10.01
N ASP A 157 2.93 -2.43 10.17
CA ASP A 157 3.86 -2.68 9.05
C ASP A 157 3.28 -3.63 8.01
N ASP A 158 2.56 -4.67 8.43
CA ASP A 158 2.02 -5.68 7.51
C ASP A 158 0.87 -5.11 6.68
N VAL A 159 -0.06 -4.40 7.35
CA VAL A 159 -1.17 -3.72 6.67
C VAL A 159 -0.65 -2.66 5.70
N LEU A 160 0.37 -1.89 6.11
CA LEU A 160 0.95 -0.85 5.27
C LEU A 160 1.70 -1.43 4.06
N LYS A 161 2.45 -2.53 4.23
CA LYS A 161 3.11 -3.22 3.12
C LYS A 161 2.10 -3.72 2.10
N GLU A 162 0.97 -4.27 2.55
CA GLU A 162 -0.07 -4.75 1.65
C GLU A 162 -0.69 -3.59 0.85
N LEU A 163 -0.97 -2.45 1.49
CA LEU A 163 -1.43 -1.24 0.80
C LEU A 163 -0.41 -0.74 -0.23
N GLN A 164 0.86 -0.73 0.12
CA GLN A 164 1.95 -0.30 -0.77
C GLN A 164 2.12 -1.26 -1.96
N ALA A 165 2.06 -2.58 -1.72
CA ALA A 165 2.14 -3.59 -2.77
C ALA A 165 0.97 -3.48 -3.75
N TRP A 166 -0.25 -3.30 -3.23
CA TRP A 166 -1.44 -3.01 -4.05
C TRP A 166 -1.24 -1.74 -4.88
N TYR A 167 -0.76 -0.65 -4.28
CA TYR A 167 -0.54 0.62 -4.97
C TYR A 167 0.44 0.50 -6.14
N THR A 168 1.49 -0.31 -6.01
CA THR A 168 2.51 -0.49 -7.06
C THR A 168 2.18 -1.58 -8.06
N SER A 169 1.12 -2.37 -7.85
CA SER A 169 0.71 -3.44 -8.77
C SER A 169 -0.61 -3.13 -9.49
N THR A 170 -1.38 -2.17 -8.99
CA THR A 170 -2.71 -1.85 -9.53
C THR A 170 -2.63 -0.77 -10.61
N VAL A 171 -3.39 -0.96 -11.68
CA VAL A 171 -3.64 0.07 -12.70
C VAL A 171 -4.57 1.13 -12.10
N LEU A 172 -4.04 2.32 -11.82
CA LEU A 172 -4.74 3.39 -11.10
C LEU A 172 -4.86 4.68 -11.94
N PRO A 173 -5.89 5.52 -11.67
CA PRO A 173 -6.97 5.32 -10.68
C PRO A 173 -8.04 4.31 -11.14
N ILE A 174 -8.82 3.77 -10.20
CA ILE A 174 -10.05 3.00 -10.44
C ILE A 174 -11.27 3.92 -10.31
N TYR A 175 -11.24 4.83 -9.33
CA TYR A 175 -12.29 5.83 -9.14
C TYR A 175 -12.37 6.75 -10.36
N GLU A 176 -13.57 6.88 -10.92
CA GLU A 176 -13.83 7.76 -12.06
C GLU A 176 -13.88 9.22 -11.59
N GLY A 177 -12.84 9.99 -11.97
CA GLY A 177 -12.75 11.43 -11.70
C GLY A 177 -13.54 12.27 -12.70
N GLU A 178 -13.24 13.57 -12.73
CA GLU A 178 -13.86 14.52 -13.67
C GLU A 178 -13.46 14.26 -15.13
N TYR A 179 -12.29 13.65 -15.34
CA TYR A 179 -11.73 13.38 -16.65
C TYR A 179 -11.55 11.87 -16.85
N ASP A 180 -11.97 11.39 -18.00
CA ASP A 180 -11.62 10.07 -18.53
C ASP A 180 -10.24 10.16 -19.19
N ASP A 181 -9.23 9.53 -18.58
CA ASP A 181 -7.82 9.62 -19.00
C ASP A 181 -7.12 8.26 -18.82
N VAL A 182 -5.86 8.15 -19.23
CA VAL A 182 -5.11 6.90 -19.13
C VAL A 182 -4.87 6.50 -17.68
N HIS A 183 -4.95 5.20 -17.43
CA HIS A 183 -4.65 4.61 -16.13
C HIS A 183 -3.31 3.88 -16.20
N THR A 184 -2.53 3.92 -15.13
CA THR A 184 -1.16 3.41 -15.12
C THR A 184 -0.82 2.72 -13.81
N THR A 185 0.02 1.71 -13.87
CA THR A 185 0.65 1.12 -12.67
C THR A 185 1.87 1.94 -12.26
N SER A 186 2.04 2.16 -10.95
CA SER A 186 3.16 2.93 -10.41
C SER A 186 4.40 2.06 -10.19
N PRO A 187 5.58 2.41 -10.72
CA PRO A 187 6.81 1.63 -10.51
C PRO A 187 7.27 1.58 -9.06
N SER A 188 6.88 2.55 -8.24
CA SER A 188 7.24 2.63 -6.83
C SER A 188 6.16 3.37 -6.03
N VAL A 189 6.33 3.43 -4.71
CA VAL A 189 5.49 4.23 -3.81
C VAL A 189 5.72 5.74 -3.91
N ASN A 190 6.71 6.19 -4.69
CA ASN A 190 7.02 7.60 -4.84
C ASN A 190 6.00 8.32 -5.73
N CYS A 191 5.67 9.54 -5.32
CA CYS A 191 4.78 10.43 -6.04
C CYS A 191 5.33 10.79 -7.43
N VAL A 192 6.64 11.03 -7.56
CA VAL A 192 7.24 11.39 -8.86
C VAL A 192 7.23 10.23 -9.85
N ASP A 193 7.40 9.00 -9.39
CA ASP A 193 7.40 7.81 -10.25
C ASP A 193 5.98 7.54 -10.75
N SER A 194 5.00 7.56 -9.83
CA SER A 194 3.59 7.42 -10.17
C SER A 194 3.11 8.51 -11.12
N LEU A 195 3.40 9.77 -10.79
CA LEU A 195 2.95 10.92 -11.56
C LEU A 195 3.67 11.01 -12.90
N GLY A 196 4.98 10.76 -12.94
CA GLY A 196 5.79 10.82 -14.16
C GLY A 196 5.38 9.75 -15.17
N THR A 197 5.09 8.53 -14.69
CA THR A 197 4.56 7.44 -15.53
C THR A 197 3.24 7.83 -16.18
N TRP A 198 2.30 8.34 -15.38
CA TRP A 198 1.02 8.82 -15.88
C TRP A 198 1.17 10.02 -16.84
N MET A 199 1.95 11.04 -16.47
CA MET A 199 2.14 12.24 -17.29
C MET A 199 2.71 11.89 -18.67
N THR A 200 3.62 10.93 -18.73
CA THR A 200 4.19 10.42 -19.98
C THR A 200 3.12 9.73 -20.82
N ALA A 201 2.32 8.84 -20.22
CA ALA A 201 1.26 8.11 -20.92
C ALA A 201 0.12 9.04 -21.39
N ALA A 202 -0.23 10.05 -20.60
CA ALA A 202 -1.33 10.99 -20.85
C ALA A 202 -0.93 12.15 -21.80
N GLY A 203 0.34 12.23 -22.19
CA GLY A 203 0.87 13.36 -22.97
C GLY A 203 0.78 14.70 -22.24
N VAL A 204 0.91 14.71 -20.91
CA VAL A 204 0.81 15.90 -20.05
C VAL A 204 2.22 16.40 -19.72
N ALA A 205 2.56 17.61 -20.14
CA ALA A 205 3.87 18.21 -19.85
C ALA A 205 3.90 19.01 -18.54
N GLU A 206 2.78 19.62 -18.16
CA GLU A 206 2.72 20.59 -17.07
C GLU A 206 2.05 20.03 -15.83
N LYS A 207 2.69 20.19 -14.67
CA LYS A 207 2.10 19.77 -13.39
C LYS A 207 0.84 20.57 -13.05
N SER A 208 0.61 21.75 -13.62
CA SER A 208 -0.59 22.56 -13.37
C SER A 208 -1.85 22.03 -14.06
N ASP A 209 -1.72 21.08 -15.00
CA ASP A 209 -2.83 20.52 -15.79
C ASP A 209 -3.97 20.02 -14.86
N PRO A 210 -5.23 20.41 -15.11
CA PRO A 210 -6.37 19.99 -14.30
C PRO A 210 -6.57 18.46 -14.31
N ARG A 211 -6.26 17.77 -15.42
CA ARG A 211 -6.36 16.30 -15.51
C ARG A 211 -5.46 15.63 -14.49
N ARG A 212 -4.25 16.17 -14.28
CA ARG A 212 -3.31 15.69 -13.26
C ARG A 212 -3.91 15.80 -11.86
N LYS A 213 -4.56 16.93 -11.55
CA LYS A 213 -5.19 17.14 -10.23
C LYS A 213 -6.34 16.15 -10.02
N SER A 214 -7.22 16.01 -11.01
CA SER A 214 -8.31 15.01 -11.00
C SER A 214 -7.78 13.60 -10.79
N ARG A 215 -6.74 13.19 -11.54
CA ARG A 215 -6.08 11.89 -11.40
C ARG A 215 -5.54 11.67 -9.98
N CYS A 216 -4.88 12.66 -9.38
CA CYS A 216 -4.38 12.55 -8.01
C CYS A 216 -5.52 12.49 -6.97
N ALA A 217 -6.64 13.18 -7.20
CA ALA A 217 -7.81 13.10 -6.34
C ALA A 217 -8.47 11.72 -6.44
N ALA A 218 -8.66 11.19 -7.64
CA ALA A 218 -9.19 9.85 -7.89
C ALA A 218 -8.31 8.75 -7.27
N LEU A 219 -6.99 8.81 -7.48
CA LEU A 219 -6.06 7.87 -6.86
C LEU A 219 -6.12 7.96 -5.32
N SER A 220 -6.33 9.14 -4.76
CA SER A 220 -6.50 9.30 -3.30
C SER A 220 -7.76 8.61 -2.81
N ALA A 221 -8.86 8.71 -3.57
CA ALA A 221 -10.10 7.99 -3.28
C ALA A 221 -9.87 6.47 -3.26
N ASP A 222 -9.16 5.93 -4.26
CA ASP A 222 -8.84 4.50 -4.32
C ASP A 222 -7.97 4.04 -3.15
N VAL A 223 -6.95 4.83 -2.79
CA VAL A 223 -6.09 4.53 -1.63
C VAL A 223 -6.93 4.48 -0.35
N ALA A 224 -7.88 5.39 -0.16
CA ALA A 224 -8.76 5.36 1.00
C ALA A 224 -9.66 4.12 1.01
N ALA A 225 -10.27 3.76 -0.14
CA ALA A 225 -11.08 2.55 -0.27
C ALA A 225 -10.29 1.28 0.04
N LYS A 226 -9.08 1.16 -0.52
CA LYS A 226 -8.21 0.00 -0.22
C LYS A 226 -7.79 -0.01 1.24
N THR A 227 -7.52 1.14 1.84
CA THR A 227 -7.18 1.22 3.27
C THR A 227 -8.33 0.70 4.13
N ILE A 228 -9.59 1.08 3.83
CA ILE A 228 -10.78 0.56 4.51
C ILE A 228 -10.88 -0.96 4.35
N GLU A 229 -10.72 -1.48 3.13
CA GLU A 229 -10.75 -2.92 2.86
C GLU A 229 -9.70 -3.66 3.72
N LEU A 230 -8.45 -3.18 3.74
CA LEU A 230 -7.38 -3.82 4.50
C LEU A 230 -7.63 -3.79 6.01
N ILE A 231 -8.17 -2.68 6.55
CA ILE A 231 -8.54 -2.60 7.97
C ILE A 231 -9.72 -3.55 8.26
N ASN A 232 -10.72 -3.61 7.38
CA ASN A 232 -11.85 -4.54 7.51
C ASN A 232 -11.37 -6.01 7.47
N VAL A 233 -10.43 -6.35 6.60
CA VAL A 233 -9.81 -7.68 6.53
C VAL A 233 -9.05 -7.99 7.82
N PHE A 234 -8.27 -7.03 8.33
CA PHE A 234 -7.54 -7.19 9.59
C PHE A 234 -8.48 -7.51 10.77
N TYR A 235 -9.62 -6.82 10.86
CA TYR A 235 -10.63 -7.05 11.90
C TYR A 235 -11.59 -8.21 11.59
N GLY A 236 -11.46 -8.86 10.43
CA GLY A 236 -12.30 -9.99 10.02
C GLY A 236 -13.75 -9.60 9.69
N ILE A 237 -13.98 -8.33 9.35
CA ILE A 237 -15.26 -7.79 8.86
C ILE A 237 -15.45 -8.16 7.39
N GLU A 238 -14.40 -7.97 6.59
CA GLU A 238 -14.36 -8.31 5.17
C GLU A 238 -13.43 -9.51 4.96
N LYS A 239 -13.75 -10.37 3.99
CA LYS A 239 -12.81 -11.41 3.56
C LYS A 239 -11.78 -10.76 2.64
N PRO A 240 -10.50 -11.16 2.68
CA PRO A 240 -9.56 -10.73 1.67
C PRO A 240 -10.17 -11.03 0.30
N ALA A 241 -10.16 -10.06 -0.61
CA ALA A 241 -10.43 -10.36 -2.00
C ALA A 241 -9.46 -11.48 -2.40
N GLU A 242 -9.99 -12.65 -2.76
CA GLU A 242 -9.21 -13.58 -3.57
C GLU A 242 -8.74 -12.77 -4.76
N ALA A 243 -7.44 -12.79 -5.05
CA ALA A 243 -6.90 -12.11 -6.22
C ALA A 243 -7.82 -12.48 -7.38
N GLU A 244 -8.60 -11.51 -7.88
CA GLU A 244 -9.37 -11.73 -9.09
C GLU A 244 -8.32 -12.06 -10.14
N SER A 245 -8.13 -13.35 -10.39
CA SER A 245 -7.71 -13.83 -11.68
C SER A 245 -8.72 -13.24 -12.62
N THR A 246 -8.39 -12.08 -13.18
CA THR A 246 -9.01 -11.68 -14.43
C THR A 246 -8.89 -12.92 -15.31
N GLU A 247 -10.02 -13.55 -15.62
CA GLU A 247 -10.13 -14.36 -16.83
C GLU A 247 -9.85 -13.36 -17.96
N ALA A 248 -8.58 -13.06 -18.18
CA ALA A 248 -8.15 -12.40 -19.37
C ALA A 248 -8.49 -13.37 -20.50
N GLU A 249 -9.34 -12.94 -21.42
CA GLU A 249 -9.49 -13.65 -22.69
C GLU A 249 -8.09 -13.85 -23.26
N THR A 250 -7.67 -15.11 -23.32
CA THR A 250 -6.42 -15.51 -23.96
C THR A 250 -6.70 -15.73 -25.44
N ALA A 251 -5.89 -15.12 -26.31
CA ALA A 251 -5.87 -15.53 -27.71
C ALA A 251 -5.42 -17.01 -27.83
N ASP A 252 -5.63 -17.64 -28.99
CA ASP A 252 -5.28 -19.06 -29.22
C ASP A 252 -3.79 -19.40 -28.93
N ASN A 253 -2.92 -18.38 -28.91
CA ASN A 253 -1.49 -18.49 -28.63
C ASN A 253 -1.07 -17.95 -27.25
N GLU A 254 -2.02 -17.61 -26.37
CA GLU A 254 -1.76 -17.12 -25.03
C GLU A 254 -2.17 -18.13 -23.96
N TYR A 255 -1.35 -18.28 -22.93
CA TYR A 255 -1.56 -19.26 -21.85
C TYR A 255 -1.28 -18.62 -20.50
N ILE A 256 -2.13 -18.87 -19.51
CA ILE A 256 -1.98 -18.32 -18.16
C ILE A 256 -1.44 -19.39 -17.23
N GLY A 257 -0.28 -19.11 -16.63
CA GLY A 257 0.35 -19.98 -15.65
C GLY A 257 0.36 -19.33 -14.27
N THR A 258 0.11 -20.11 -13.23
CA THR A 258 0.17 -19.65 -11.84
C THR A 258 1.07 -20.56 -11.03
N ALA A 259 1.90 -20.00 -10.16
CA ALA A 259 2.71 -20.76 -9.23
C ALA A 259 2.85 -20.02 -7.89
N LYS A 260 3.19 -20.77 -6.85
CA LYS A 260 3.31 -20.23 -5.50
C LYS A 260 4.65 -19.52 -5.31
N GLY A 261 4.57 -18.24 -4.97
CA GLY A 261 5.69 -17.37 -4.63
C GLY A 261 6.01 -17.31 -3.14
N MET A 262 6.85 -16.36 -2.74
CA MET A 262 7.29 -16.19 -1.34
C MET A 262 6.13 -15.76 -0.43
N GLU A 263 5.38 -14.76 -0.87
CA GLU A 263 4.36 -14.06 -0.09
C GLU A 263 2.94 -14.23 -0.69
N GLY A 264 2.83 -15.01 -1.77
CA GLY A 264 1.58 -15.40 -2.41
C GLY A 264 1.80 -15.89 -3.83
N ASP A 265 0.73 -16.15 -4.57
CA ASP A 265 0.83 -16.68 -5.92
C ASP A 265 1.34 -15.64 -6.92
N VAL A 266 2.10 -16.10 -7.91
CA VAL A 266 2.59 -15.36 -9.07
C VAL A 266 1.87 -15.90 -10.29
N GLN A 267 1.20 -15.02 -11.03
CA GLN A 267 0.50 -15.34 -12.26
C GLN A 267 1.19 -14.66 -13.44
N VAL A 268 1.41 -15.44 -14.51
CA VAL A 268 2.02 -14.97 -15.75
C VAL A 268 1.14 -15.33 -16.94
N LYS A 269 1.09 -14.43 -17.92
CA LYS A 269 0.58 -14.69 -19.26
C LYS A 269 1.75 -14.90 -20.20
N VAL A 270 1.77 -16.03 -20.88
CA VAL A 270 2.81 -16.42 -21.83
C VAL A 270 2.19 -16.44 -23.23
N THR A 271 2.78 -15.70 -24.16
CA THR A 271 2.44 -15.77 -25.59
C THR A 271 3.44 -16.67 -26.29
N VAL A 272 2.96 -17.55 -27.16
CA VAL A 272 3.78 -18.56 -27.85
C VAL A 272 3.60 -18.44 -29.36
N ASP A 273 4.65 -18.06 -30.07
CA ASP A 273 4.67 -18.00 -31.53
C ASP A 273 5.68 -19.01 -32.08
N ASP A 274 5.31 -19.74 -33.13
CA ASP A 274 6.14 -20.77 -33.77
C ASP A 274 6.70 -21.82 -32.79
N GLY A 275 5.94 -22.13 -31.73
CA GLY A 275 6.33 -23.10 -30.69
C GLY A 275 7.37 -22.57 -29.69
N LYS A 276 7.60 -21.26 -29.64
CA LYS A 276 8.51 -20.60 -28.71
C LYS A 276 7.83 -19.45 -27.99
N ILE A 277 8.27 -19.16 -26.77
CA ILE A 277 7.78 -18.01 -26.01
C ILE A 277 8.16 -16.72 -26.75
N SER A 278 7.16 -15.88 -27.06
CA SER A 278 7.35 -14.57 -27.69
C SER A 278 7.10 -13.40 -26.75
N ASP A 279 6.30 -13.59 -25.69
CA ASP A 279 6.06 -12.59 -24.64
C ASP A 279 5.77 -13.29 -23.29
N VAL A 280 6.19 -12.67 -22.19
CA VAL A 280 5.83 -13.10 -20.83
C VAL A 280 5.45 -11.87 -20.01
N LYS A 281 4.19 -11.78 -19.62
CA LYS A 281 3.65 -10.70 -18.79
C LYS A 281 3.27 -11.23 -17.42
N VAL A 282 3.86 -10.65 -16.37
CA VAL A 282 3.43 -10.94 -15.00
C VAL A 282 2.11 -10.20 -14.75
N MET A 283 1.03 -10.95 -14.57
CA MET A 283 -0.33 -10.41 -14.40
C MET A 283 -0.60 -10.00 -12.95
N SER A 284 -0.17 -10.84 -12.00
CA SER A 284 -0.30 -10.58 -10.58
C SER A 284 0.85 -11.22 -9.82
N ASN A 285 1.28 -10.59 -8.74
CA ASN A 285 2.25 -11.13 -7.81
C ASN A 285 2.02 -10.53 -6.43
N ASN A 286 2.40 -11.26 -5.38
CA ASN A 286 2.35 -10.76 -4.00
C ASN A 286 3.74 -10.71 -3.37
N GLU A 287 4.79 -10.61 -4.18
CA GLU A 287 6.18 -10.80 -3.76
C GLU A 287 6.71 -9.66 -2.90
N THR A 288 7.78 -9.93 -2.12
CA THR A 288 8.36 -8.92 -1.24
C THR A 288 8.89 -7.71 -2.04
N PRO A 289 8.41 -6.48 -1.80
CA PRO A 289 8.87 -5.30 -2.51
C PRO A 289 10.39 -5.10 -2.41
N ASN A 290 11.04 -4.72 -3.51
CA ASN A 290 12.49 -4.52 -3.65
C ASN A 290 13.37 -5.79 -3.53
N ILE A 291 12.76 -6.95 -3.26
CA ILE A 291 13.43 -8.25 -3.25
C ILE A 291 12.89 -9.08 -4.41
N GLY A 292 11.64 -9.53 -4.34
CA GLY A 292 11.02 -10.34 -5.38
C GLY A 292 10.68 -9.54 -6.65
N THR A 293 10.45 -8.23 -6.54
CA THR A 293 10.23 -7.37 -7.72
C THR A 293 11.43 -7.37 -8.68
N LYS A 294 12.66 -7.54 -8.17
CA LYS A 294 13.85 -7.67 -9.02
C LYS A 294 13.81 -8.90 -9.93
N ALA A 295 13.21 -10.00 -9.45
CA ALA A 295 13.02 -11.20 -10.26
C ALA A 295 11.88 -11.01 -11.27
N ILE A 296 10.78 -10.37 -10.84
CA ILE A 296 9.64 -10.03 -11.69
C ILE A 296 10.04 -9.14 -12.87
N ASP A 297 10.93 -8.16 -12.66
CA ASP A 297 11.35 -7.24 -13.72
C ASP A 297 12.37 -7.88 -14.69
N ALA A 298 13.25 -8.76 -14.20
CA ALA A 298 14.44 -9.19 -14.93
C ALA A 298 14.33 -10.58 -15.58
N ILE A 299 13.49 -11.47 -15.05
CA ILE A 299 13.42 -12.87 -15.50
C ILE A 299 12.50 -13.08 -16.70
N PRO A 300 11.31 -12.42 -16.83
CA PRO A 300 10.40 -12.66 -17.96
C PRO A 300 11.06 -12.54 -19.33
N GLU A 301 11.93 -11.54 -19.53
CA GLU A 301 12.67 -11.34 -20.80
C GLU A 301 13.63 -12.50 -21.13
N LYS A 302 14.11 -13.23 -20.10
CA LYS A 302 15.02 -14.37 -20.30
C LYS A 302 14.29 -15.63 -20.78
N PHE A 303 12.97 -15.67 -20.69
CA PHE A 303 12.16 -16.78 -21.19
C PHE A 303 11.86 -16.66 -22.69
N ILE A 304 12.06 -15.48 -23.28
CA ILE A 304 11.78 -15.26 -24.70
C ILE A 304 12.68 -16.16 -25.57
N GLY A 305 12.05 -16.88 -26.49
CA GLY A 305 12.68 -17.84 -27.39
C GLY A 305 12.87 -19.24 -26.81
N LEU A 306 12.54 -19.47 -25.54
CA LEU A 306 12.57 -20.80 -24.92
C LEU A 306 11.29 -21.58 -25.21
N SER A 307 11.35 -22.90 -25.06
CA SER A 307 10.25 -23.81 -25.39
C SER A 307 10.13 -25.03 -24.48
N SER A 308 11.18 -25.38 -23.71
CA SER A 308 11.16 -26.57 -22.87
C SER A 308 11.29 -26.26 -21.37
N PRO A 309 10.74 -27.12 -20.48
CA PRO A 309 10.94 -27.01 -19.03
C PRO A 309 12.41 -26.97 -18.62
N GLU A 310 13.28 -27.73 -19.29
CA GLU A 310 14.71 -27.78 -18.99
C GLU A 310 15.41 -26.46 -19.33
N GLU A 311 15.01 -25.81 -20.43
CA GLU A 311 15.49 -24.48 -20.81
C GLU A 311 15.05 -23.42 -19.78
N ILE A 312 13.81 -23.51 -19.29
CA ILE A 312 13.27 -22.61 -18.25
C ILE A 312 14.00 -22.80 -16.92
N ASP A 313 14.26 -24.04 -16.51
CA ASP A 313 14.96 -24.35 -15.26
C ASP A 313 16.41 -23.83 -15.27
N ALA A 314 17.04 -23.82 -16.45
CA ALA A 314 18.39 -23.31 -16.68
C ALA A 314 18.52 -21.78 -16.60
N VAL A 315 17.42 -21.02 -16.58
CA VAL A 315 17.47 -19.56 -16.42
C VAL A 315 18.02 -19.19 -15.04
N ASP A 316 19.04 -18.34 -14.98
CA ASP A 316 19.63 -17.93 -13.72
C ASP A 316 18.64 -17.17 -12.82
N ALA A 317 18.50 -17.64 -11.58
CA ALA A 317 17.75 -16.95 -10.54
C ALA A 317 18.40 -15.62 -10.16
N VAL A 318 17.59 -14.64 -9.76
CA VAL A 318 18.11 -13.36 -9.26
C VAL A 318 18.60 -13.52 -7.83
N SER A 319 19.84 -13.08 -7.58
CA SER A 319 20.45 -13.16 -6.24
C SER A 319 19.60 -12.42 -5.21
N GLY A 320 19.25 -13.10 -4.12
CA GLY A 320 18.37 -12.58 -3.07
C GLY A 320 16.87 -12.72 -3.36
N ALA A 321 16.47 -13.20 -4.54
CA ALA A 321 15.08 -13.37 -4.95
C ALA A 321 14.82 -14.79 -5.52
N THR A 322 15.47 -15.81 -4.95
CA THR A 322 15.43 -17.19 -5.47
C THR A 322 14.02 -17.76 -5.47
N VAL A 323 13.25 -17.60 -4.39
CA VAL A 323 11.87 -18.12 -4.31
C VAL A 323 10.97 -17.50 -5.38
N THR A 324 11.06 -16.19 -5.57
CA THR A 324 10.33 -15.50 -6.64
C THR A 324 10.78 -15.94 -8.04
N SER A 325 12.09 -16.16 -8.21
CA SER A 325 12.66 -16.63 -9.47
C SER A 325 12.14 -18.01 -9.84
N ASP A 326 12.08 -18.91 -8.86
CA ASP A 326 11.56 -20.26 -9.05
C ASP A 326 10.05 -20.25 -9.27
N ALA A 327 9.31 -19.37 -8.59
CA ALA A 327 7.88 -19.19 -8.84
C ALA A 327 7.59 -18.72 -10.28
N LEU A 328 8.39 -17.80 -10.83
CA LEU A 328 8.24 -17.39 -12.23
C LEU A 328 8.52 -18.54 -13.20
N LYS A 329 9.56 -19.35 -12.96
CA LYS A 329 9.85 -20.55 -13.76
C LYS A 329 8.70 -21.54 -13.73
N GLU A 330 8.18 -21.85 -12.55
CA GLU A 330 7.05 -22.77 -12.39
C GLU A 330 5.77 -22.22 -13.02
N ALA A 331 5.52 -20.91 -12.91
CA ALA A 331 4.36 -20.29 -13.54
C ALA A 331 4.45 -20.40 -15.07
N VAL A 332 5.62 -20.13 -15.68
CA VAL A 332 5.82 -20.30 -17.12
C VAL A 332 5.69 -21.76 -17.55
N LYS A 333 6.25 -22.72 -16.80
CA LYS A 333 6.06 -24.16 -17.08
C LYS A 333 4.59 -24.57 -17.03
N ASN A 334 3.84 -24.07 -16.05
CA ASN A 334 2.39 -24.31 -15.95
C ASN A 334 1.62 -23.72 -17.13
N ALA A 335 2.03 -22.56 -17.65
CA ALA A 335 1.47 -21.99 -18.88
C ALA A 335 1.76 -22.88 -20.09
N LEU A 336 3.02 -23.28 -20.30
CA LEU A 336 3.41 -24.14 -21.44
C LEU A 336 2.74 -25.52 -21.42
N SER A 337 2.43 -26.06 -20.24
CA SER A 337 1.74 -27.35 -20.11
C SER A 337 0.32 -27.38 -20.69
N GLN A 338 -0.25 -26.20 -20.98
CA GLN A 338 -1.59 -26.04 -21.53
C GLN A 338 -1.61 -26.03 -23.07
N ILE A 339 -0.43 -25.99 -23.70
CA ILE A 339 -0.29 -26.10 -25.16
C ILE A 339 -0.69 -27.51 -25.59
N LYS A 340 -1.57 -27.61 -26.60
CA LYS A 340 -2.09 -28.87 -27.13
C LYS A 340 -1.24 -29.47 -28.25
#